data_AF-A0A7V4MPA6-F1
#
_entry.id   AF-A0A7V4MPA6-F1
#
_cell.length_a   1.000
_cell.length_b   1.000
_cell.length_c   1.000
_cell.angle_alpha   90.00
_cell.angle_beta   90.00
_cell.angle_gamma   90.00
#
_symmetry.space_group_name_H-M   'P 1'
#
loop_
_entity.id
_entity.type
_entity.pdbx_description
1 polymer ?
#
loop_
_entity_poly.entity_id
_entity_poly.type
_entity_poly.pdbx_seq_one_letter_code
_entity_poly.pdbx_strand_id
1 'polypeptide(L)'
;MSPVRMLGGEGRKRQGAKGAERESLLSLFASLASWRYRTCTAVRCALARERRSGMGGYMGKLLRVNLSDRTAREEALDANLARDYIGGAGLGLRLAYDEVPPEADPLGPQAKLFIMNGPVTATGLSTAGRYEVVCKAPL
;
A
#
# COMPACT_ATOMS: atom_id res chain seq x y z
N MET A 1 45.20 19.91 -33.10
CA MET A 1 46.10 18.95 -33.77
C MET A 1 46.04 17.63 -33.02
N SER A 2 45.24 16.70 -33.54
CA SER A 2 45.18 15.32 -33.07
C SER A 2 46.35 14.51 -33.62
N PRO A 3 46.86 13.49 -32.90
CA PRO A 3 47.49 12.33 -33.52
C PRO A 3 46.63 11.08 -33.25
N VAL A 4 46.07 10.41 -34.27
CA VAL A 4 46.66 9.43 -35.20
C VAL A 4 46.46 7.98 -34.71
N ARG A 5 45.71 7.22 -35.53
CA ARG A 5 45.51 5.76 -35.57
C ARG A 5 46.81 5.01 -35.90
N MET A 6 46.95 3.76 -35.40
CA MET A 6 47.51 2.57 -36.06
C MET A 6 47.03 1.33 -35.27
N LEU A 7 46.19 0.42 -35.79
CA LEU A 7 46.37 -0.69 -36.75
C LEU A 7 46.93 -2.01 -36.17
N GLY A 8 46.24 -3.12 -36.48
CA GLY A 8 46.74 -4.51 -36.52
C GLY A 8 46.44 -5.34 -35.26
N GLY A 9 45.94 -6.58 -35.31
CA GLY A 9 45.77 -7.49 -36.44
C GLY A 9 45.03 -8.76 -36.01
N GLU A 10 44.46 -9.41 -37.02
CA GLU A 10 43.57 -10.56 -37.00
C GLU A 10 44.36 -11.88 -36.90
N GLY A 11 43.89 -12.83 -36.10
CA GLY A 11 44.51 -14.15 -35.91
C GLY A 11 43.47 -15.26 -35.79
N ARG A 12 43.02 -15.76 -36.94
CA ARG A 12 42.00 -16.80 -37.14
C ARG A 12 42.60 -18.21 -37.12
N LYS A 13 42.09 -19.12 -36.27
CA LYS A 13 42.07 -20.59 -36.50
C LYS A 13 40.72 -21.12 -35.97
N ARG A 14 39.73 -21.43 -36.83
CA ARG A 14 39.35 -22.76 -37.35
C ARG A 14 39.34 -23.85 -36.25
N GLN A 15 38.35 -24.72 -36.09
CA GLN A 15 36.95 -24.92 -36.50
C GLN A 15 36.53 -26.18 -35.71
N GLY A 16 35.28 -26.29 -35.25
CA GLY A 16 34.83 -27.51 -34.57
C GLY A 16 33.31 -27.54 -34.40
N ALA A 17 32.63 -27.93 -35.47
CA ALA A 17 31.18 -28.16 -35.49
C ALA A 17 30.80 -29.32 -34.57
N LYS A 18 29.85 -29.09 -33.66
CA LYS A 18 28.82 -30.02 -33.11
C LYS A 18 28.16 -29.35 -31.90
N GLY A 19 26.91 -28.87 -32.05
CA GLY A 19 26.18 -28.34 -30.89
C GLY A 19 24.93 -27.48 -31.18
N ALA A 20 24.57 -27.24 -32.44
CA ALA A 20 23.58 -26.21 -32.82
C ALA A 20 22.10 -26.51 -32.50
N GLU A 21 21.76 -27.62 -31.82
CA GLU A 21 20.35 -27.95 -31.51
C GLU A 21 20.01 -27.96 -30.01
N ARG A 22 21.01 -27.89 -29.11
CA ARG A 22 20.78 -27.80 -27.65
C ARG A 22 20.74 -26.36 -27.12
N GLU A 23 21.09 -25.38 -27.94
CA GLU A 23 21.15 -23.97 -27.57
C GLU A 23 19.78 -23.25 -27.66
N SER A 24 18.81 -23.81 -28.39
CA SER A 24 17.47 -23.21 -28.53
C SER A 24 16.63 -23.35 -27.25
N LEU A 25 16.71 -24.50 -26.58
CA LEU A 25 15.97 -24.74 -25.34
C LEU A 25 16.53 -23.92 -24.18
N LEU A 26 17.86 -23.84 -24.02
CA LEU A 26 18.46 -23.05 -22.94
C LEU A 26 18.28 -21.53 -23.13
N SER A 27 18.28 -21.04 -24.38
CA SER A 27 17.96 -19.63 -24.66
C SER A 27 16.47 -19.31 -24.48
N LEU A 28 15.57 -20.25 -24.80
CA LEU A 28 14.14 -20.13 -24.49
C LEU A 28 13.88 -20.15 -22.98
N PHE A 29 14.54 -21.01 -22.21
CA PHE A 29 14.43 -21.02 -20.74
C PHE A 29 15.02 -19.76 -20.10
N ALA A 30 16.15 -19.24 -20.60
CA ALA A 30 16.72 -17.97 -20.14
C ALA A 30 15.81 -16.77 -20.49
N SER A 31 15.18 -16.78 -21.67
CA SER A 31 14.22 -15.76 -22.09
C SER A 31 12.95 -15.79 -21.23
N LEU A 32 12.40 -16.97 -20.94
CA LEU A 32 11.25 -17.16 -20.04
C LEU A 32 11.57 -16.79 -18.58
N ALA A 33 12.77 -17.10 -18.09
CA ALA A 33 13.22 -16.69 -16.76
C ALA A 33 13.39 -15.16 -16.65
N SER A 34 13.92 -14.51 -17.69
CA SER A 34 14.06 -13.05 -17.76
C SER A 34 12.71 -12.32 -17.87
N TRP A 35 11.73 -12.93 -18.54
CA TRP A 35 10.37 -12.40 -18.67
C TRP A 35 9.61 -12.49 -17.34
N ARG A 36 9.83 -13.56 -16.57
CA ARG A 36 9.23 -13.73 -15.24
C ARG A 36 9.84 -12.80 -14.18
N TYR A 37 11.11 -12.42 -14.34
CA TYR A 37 11.74 -11.41 -13.47
C TYR A 37 11.29 -9.98 -13.80
N ARG A 38 11.14 -9.62 -15.09
CA ARG A 38 10.71 -8.26 -15.50
C ARG A 38 9.29 -7.92 -15.11
N THR A 39 8.36 -8.88 -15.19
CA THR A 39 6.96 -8.65 -14.78
C THR A 39 6.81 -8.52 -13.27
N CYS A 40 7.63 -9.25 -12.50
CA CYS A 40 7.59 -9.19 -11.03
C CYS A 40 8.06 -7.83 -10.47
N THR A 41 9.09 -7.20 -11.06
CA THR A 41 9.57 -5.89 -10.61
C THR A 41 8.60 -4.76 -10.97
N ALA A 42 7.94 -4.81 -12.12
CA ALA A 42 7.01 -3.76 -12.56
C ALA A 42 5.74 -3.71 -11.69
N VAL A 43 5.16 -4.87 -11.35
CA VAL A 43 3.97 -4.95 -10.47
C VAL A 43 4.29 -4.47 -9.05
N ARG A 44 5.48 -4.84 -8.54
CA ARG A 44 5.93 -4.43 -7.21
C ARG A 44 6.24 -2.92 -7.12
N CYS A 45 6.58 -2.28 -8.24
CA CYS A 45 6.84 -0.84 -8.33
C CYS A 45 5.55 -0.02 -8.56
N ALA A 46 4.55 -0.58 -9.25
CA ALA A 46 3.24 0.05 -9.44
C ALA A 46 2.49 0.22 -8.12
N LEU A 47 2.47 -0.81 -7.26
CA LEU A 47 1.84 -0.77 -5.93
C LEU A 47 2.55 0.17 -4.94
N ALA A 48 3.84 0.47 -5.17
CA ALA A 48 4.60 1.37 -4.30
C ALA A 48 4.38 2.87 -4.62
N ARG A 49 3.81 3.22 -5.78
CA ARG A 49 3.68 4.63 -6.23
C ARG A 49 2.35 5.29 -5.93
N GLU A 50 1.31 4.55 -5.54
CA GLU A 50 -0.05 5.09 -5.46
C GLU A 50 -0.41 5.79 -4.13
N ARG A 51 0.52 5.89 -3.17
CA ARG A 51 0.27 6.55 -1.87
C ARG A 51 1.07 7.83 -1.67
N ARG A 52 0.75 8.89 -2.40
CA ARG A 52 1.08 10.26 -1.99
C ARG A 52 -0.09 11.19 -2.26
N SER A 53 -1.20 10.96 -1.57
CA SER A 53 -2.31 11.90 -1.49
C SER A 53 -2.55 12.22 -0.01
N GLY A 54 -1.99 13.36 0.42
CA GLY A 54 -2.44 14.21 1.53
C GLY A 54 -2.48 13.59 2.93
N MET A 55 -1.69 14.16 3.85
CA MET A 55 -1.52 13.80 5.28
C MET A 55 -0.64 12.57 5.53
N GLY A 56 0.67 12.79 5.70
CA GLY A 56 1.62 11.74 6.06
C GLY A 56 1.18 10.96 7.30
N GLY A 57 1.19 9.62 7.21
CA GLY A 57 0.72 8.70 8.26
C GLY A 57 -0.75 8.30 8.14
N TYR A 58 -1.59 9.07 7.44
CA TYR A 58 -3.00 8.76 7.27
C TYR A 58 -3.31 8.17 5.90
N MET A 59 -4.35 7.34 5.87
CA MET A 59 -4.95 6.86 4.63
C MET A 59 -5.90 7.88 3.99
N GLY A 60 -6.35 8.89 4.75
CA GLY A 60 -7.27 9.93 4.28
C GLY A 60 -8.69 9.43 4.01
N LYS A 61 -9.04 8.23 4.43
CA LYS A 61 -10.33 7.58 4.17
C LYS A 61 -10.96 7.06 5.46
N LEU A 62 -12.28 7.18 5.55
CA LEU A 62 -13.13 6.59 6.56
C LEU A 62 -14.11 5.63 5.87
N LEU A 63 -14.26 4.43 6.44
CA LEU A 63 -15.25 3.46 5.96
C LEU A 63 -16.52 3.56 6.83
N ARG A 64 -17.64 3.94 6.23
CA ARG A 64 -18.95 3.97 6.90
C ARG A 64 -19.73 2.72 6.49
N VAL A 65 -20.08 1.90 7.47
CA VAL A 65 -20.86 0.68 7.24
C VAL A 65 -22.19 0.81 7.97
N ASN A 66 -23.29 0.60 7.24
CA ASN A 66 -24.63 0.50 7.82
C ASN A 66 -25.06 -0.97 7.78
N LEU A 67 -25.25 -1.56 8.95
CA LEU A 67 -25.61 -2.98 9.10
C LEU A 67 -27.09 -3.26 8.80
N SER A 68 -27.97 -2.27 8.97
CA SER A 68 -29.39 -2.38 8.65
C SER A 68 -29.61 -2.51 7.15
N ASP A 69 -28.96 -1.64 6.37
CA ASP A 69 -29.09 -1.61 4.90
C ASP A 69 -28.02 -2.47 4.20
N ARG A 70 -27.06 -3.02 4.95
CA ARG A 70 -25.90 -3.77 4.46
C ARG A 70 -25.08 -3.00 3.42
N THR A 71 -24.95 -1.70 3.61
CA THR A 71 -24.20 -0.81 2.71
C THR A 71 -22.86 -0.40 3.32
N ALA A 72 -21.87 -0.20 2.47
CA ALA A 72 -20.56 0.34 2.84
C ALA A 72 -20.18 1.47 1.89
N ARG A 73 -19.72 2.60 2.44
CA ARG A 73 -19.28 3.77 1.67
C ARG A 73 -17.95 4.29 2.20
N GLU A 74 -17.09 4.72 1.29
CA GLU A 74 -15.86 5.42 1.62
C GLU A 74 -16.12 6.92 1.68
N GLU A 75 -15.68 7.55 2.76
CA GLU A 75 -15.75 8.99 2.99
C GLU A 75 -14.32 9.54 3.12
N ALA A 76 -14.06 10.73 2.61
CA ALA A 76 -12.76 11.37 2.78
C ALA A 76 -12.62 11.90 4.21
N LEU A 77 -11.48 11.64 4.86
CA LEU A 77 -11.20 12.19 6.18
C LEU A 77 -10.86 13.68 6.06
N ASP A 78 -11.52 14.52 6.86
CA ASP A 78 -11.15 15.94 6.96
C ASP A 78 -9.75 16.07 7.59
N ALA A 79 -8.89 16.81 6.88
CA ALA A 79 -7.53 17.07 7.30
C ALA A 79 -7.44 17.92 8.57
N ASN A 80 -8.43 18.77 8.84
CA ASN A 80 -8.45 19.60 10.04
C ASN A 80 -8.74 18.74 11.26
N LEU A 81 -9.77 17.88 11.19
CA LEU A 81 -10.08 16.93 12.27
C LEU A 81 -8.91 15.99 12.57
N ALA A 82 -8.21 15.52 11.54
CA ALA A 82 -7.03 14.68 11.74
C ALA A 82 -5.85 15.44 12.38
N ARG A 83 -5.73 16.75 12.16
CA ARG A 83 -4.71 17.58 12.83
C ARG A 83 -5.07 17.86 14.28
N ASP A 84 -6.33 18.20 14.54
CA ASP A 84 -6.78 18.61 15.87
C ASP A 84 -6.88 17.42 16.84
N TYR A 85 -7.28 16.24 16.34
CA TYR A 85 -7.54 15.06 17.18
C TYR A 85 -6.54 13.91 16.98
N ILE A 86 -5.54 14.06 16.11
CA ILE A 86 -4.41 13.14 15.86
C ILE A 86 -4.81 11.71 15.40
N GLY A 87 -6.06 11.28 15.49
CA GLY A 87 -6.50 9.92 15.16
C GLY A 87 -6.72 9.03 16.38
N GLY A 88 -6.92 7.73 16.14
CA GLY A 88 -7.21 6.75 17.20
C GLY A 88 -8.44 7.15 18.05
N ALA A 89 -8.29 7.09 19.37
CA ALA A 89 -9.36 7.39 20.32
C ALA A 89 -9.87 8.84 20.23
N GLY A 90 -8.98 9.82 19.99
CA GLY A 90 -9.37 11.24 19.92
C GLY A 90 -10.31 11.52 18.76
N LEU A 91 -9.97 11.04 17.56
CA LEU A 91 -10.82 11.19 16.38
C LEU A 91 -12.11 10.37 16.51
N GLY A 92 -12.03 9.16 17.06
CA GLY A 92 -13.21 8.33 17.33
C GLY A 92 -14.19 8.99 18.30
N LEU A 93 -13.69 9.62 19.37
CA LEU A 93 -14.51 10.32 20.36
C LEU A 93 -15.16 11.59 19.79
N ARG A 94 -14.43 12.35 18.96
CA ARG A 94 -14.98 13.53 18.28
C ARG A 94 -16.15 13.15 17.37
N LEU A 95 -15.98 12.09 16.57
CA LEU A 95 -17.05 11.57 15.71
C LEU A 95 -18.22 11.05 16.54
N ALA A 96 -17.95 10.30 17.62
CA ALA A 96 -18.99 9.81 18.52
C ALA A 96 -19.80 10.96 19.14
N TYR A 97 -19.14 12.04 19.54
CA TYR A 97 -19.79 13.22 20.10
C TYR A 97 -20.71 13.93 19.10
N ASP A 98 -20.30 14.03 17.84
CA ASP A 98 -21.09 14.70 16.80
C ASP A 98 -22.26 13.82 16.30
N GLU A 99 -22.12 12.50 16.36
CA GLU A 99 -23.02 11.57 15.67
C GLU A 99 -23.94 10.73 16.56
N VAL A 100 -23.60 10.56 17.84
CA VAL A 100 -24.37 9.74 18.78
C VAL A 100 -25.05 10.67 19.78
N PRO A 101 -26.39 10.72 19.82
CA PRO A 101 -27.08 11.56 20.78
C PRO A 101 -26.84 11.08 22.22
N PRO A 102 -26.79 11.99 23.21
CA PRO A 102 -26.49 11.63 24.59
C PRO A 102 -27.54 10.67 25.18
N GLU A 103 -28.80 10.75 24.75
CA GLU A 103 -29.91 9.90 25.18
C GLU A 103 -30.00 8.57 24.41
N ALA A 104 -29.09 8.30 23.46
CA ALA A 104 -29.11 7.05 22.70
C ALA A 104 -28.98 5.84 23.63
N ASP A 105 -29.84 4.83 23.43
CA ASP A 105 -29.65 3.52 24.06
C ASP A 105 -28.33 2.89 23.54
N PRO A 106 -27.40 2.47 24.42
CA PRO A 106 -26.16 1.82 24.02
C PRO A 106 -26.34 0.57 23.14
N LEU A 107 -27.46 -0.13 23.25
CA LEU A 107 -27.79 -1.32 22.45
C LEU A 107 -28.80 -1.03 21.33
N GLY A 108 -29.21 0.24 21.20
CA GLY A 108 -30.18 0.66 20.21
C GLY A 108 -29.58 0.84 18.81
N PRO A 109 -30.42 1.00 17.77
CA PRO A 109 -29.98 1.20 16.39
C PRO A 109 -29.24 2.54 16.17
N GLN A 110 -29.36 3.48 17.11
CA GLN A 110 -28.65 4.77 17.07
C GLN A 110 -27.22 4.68 17.63
N ALA A 111 -26.87 3.58 18.29
CA ALA A 111 -25.53 3.36 18.79
C ALA A 111 -24.58 3.09 17.62
N LYS A 112 -23.48 3.83 17.58
CA LYS A 112 -22.43 3.67 16.56
C LYS A 112 -21.16 3.13 17.20
N LEU A 113 -20.52 2.19 16.50
CA LEU A 113 -19.23 1.62 16.86
C LEU A 113 -18.15 2.21 15.94
N PHE A 114 -17.13 2.79 16.54
CA PHE A 114 -16.01 3.39 15.81
C PHE A 114 -14.76 2.55 16.03
N ILE A 115 -14.16 2.04 14.95
CA ILE A 115 -12.87 1.34 14.97
C ILE A 115 -11.87 2.23 14.27
N MET A 116 -10.96 2.82 15.03
CA MET A 116 -10.08 3.87 14.55
C MET A 116 -8.61 3.49 14.74
N ASN A 117 -7.79 3.79 13.74
CA ASN A 117 -6.35 3.64 13.82
C ASN A 117 -5.66 5.00 14.09
N GLY A 118 -4.47 4.94 14.65
CA GLY A 118 -3.59 6.10 14.77
C GLY A 118 -2.77 6.33 13.48
N PRO A 119 -2.16 7.51 13.34
CA PRO A 119 -1.32 7.89 12.19
C PRO A 119 0.00 7.13 12.15
N VAL A 120 0.41 6.57 13.29
CA VAL A 120 1.59 5.72 13.41
C VAL A 120 1.26 4.25 13.16
N THR A 121 -0.01 3.86 13.10
CA THR A 121 -0.40 2.46 12.94
C THR A 121 0.13 1.91 11.61
N ALA A 122 0.74 0.73 11.65
CA ALA A 122 1.38 0.06 10.50
C ALA A 122 2.61 0.79 9.92
N THR A 123 3.25 1.67 10.70
CA THR A 123 4.58 2.22 10.38
C THR A 123 5.70 1.32 10.91
N GLY A 124 6.95 1.58 10.50
CA GLY A 124 8.13 0.83 10.95
C GLY A 124 8.56 1.09 12.41
N LEU A 125 7.76 1.82 13.18
CA LEU A 125 8.00 2.06 14.60
C LEU A 125 7.67 0.80 15.41
N SER A 126 8.52 0.48 16.39
CA SER A 126 8.22 -0.60 17.34
C SER A 126 6.93 -0.28 18.09
N THR A 127 6.09 -1.30 18.34
CA THR A 127 4.77 -1.19 19.02
C THR A 127 3.66 -0.42 18.28
N ALA A 128 3.85 -0.08 17.00
CA ALA A 128 2.90 0.70 16.21
C ALA A 128 1.75 -0.12 15.58
N GLY A 129 1.21 -1.09 16.32
CA GLY A 129 0.13 -2.00 15.88
C GLY A 129 -1.20 -1.79 16.60
N ARG A 130 -1.37 -0.66 17.32
CA ARG A 130 -2.57 -0.40 18.11
C ARG A 130 -3.71 0.15 17.27
N TYR A 131 -4.92 -0.19 17.68
CA TYR A 131 -6.18 0.35 17.20
C TYR A 131 -7.09 0.59 18.41
N GLU A 132 -8.02 1.51 18.26
CA GLU A 132 -8.94 1.92 19.32
C GLU A 132 -10.37 1.63 18.90
N VAL A 133 -11.18 1.20 19.86
CA VAL A 133 -12.61 0.95 19.67
C VAL A 133 -13.37 1.87 20.59
N VAL A 134 -14.23 2.72 20.02
CA VAL A 134 -15.01 3.72 20.75
C VAL A 134 -16.48 3.46 20.51
N CYS A 135 -17.24 3.36 21.61
CA CYS A 135 -18.70 3.27 21.60
C CYS A 135 -19.25 3.76 22.93
N LYS A 136 -20.57 4.00 22.97
CA LYS A 136 -21.27 4.21 24.24
C LYS A 136 -21.36 2.86 24.97
N ALA A 137 -20.82 2.80 26.19
CA ALA A 137 -20.82 1.58 26.98
C ALA A 137 -22.23 1.28 27.53
N PRO A 138 -22.67 0.00 27.52
CA PRO A 138 -23.91 -0.45 28.15
C PRO A 138 -23.76 -0.82 29.64
N LEU A 139 -22.52 -0.88 30.15
CA LEU A 139 -22.18 -1.33 31.50
C LEU A 139 -21.93 -0.14 32.45
#